data_AF-A0A1I4Y341-F1
#
_entry.id   AF-A0A1I4Y341-F1
#
_cell.length_a   1.000
_cell.length_b   1.000
_cell.length_c   1.000
_cell.angle_alpha   90.00
_cell.angle_beta   90.00
_cell.angle_gamma   90.00
#
_symmetry.space_group_name_H-M   'P 1'
#
loop_
_entity.id
_entity.type
_entity.pdbx_description
1 polymer ?
#
loop_
_entity_poly.entity_id
_entity_poly.type
_entity_poly.pdbx_seq_one_letter_code
_entity_poly.pdbx_strand_id
1 'polypeptide(L)'
;MTAELSHPLEGAPVAAAGPRAPEPERTAVDHLLDSLDDLVRRHRALAAHDGGCAGLHAELIAAELDQQIAVLRTVPRQPRS
;
A
#
# COMPACT_ATOMS: atom_id res chain seq x y z
N MET A 1 -57.42 21.70 11.65
CA MET A 1 -57.10 21.12 12.98
C MET A 1 -55.65 20.64 12.90
N THR A 2 -54.79 21.33 13.62
CA THR A 2 -53.32 21.19 13.65
C THR A 2 -52.89 20.04 14.55
N ALA A 3 -51.89 19.27 14.13
CA ALA A 3 -50.96 18.59 15.04
C ALA A 3 -49.68 18.25 14.28
N GLU A 4 -48.73 19.19 14.32
CA GLU A 4 -47.31 18.86 14.23
C GLU A 4 -46.94 17.93 15.38
N LEU A 5 -46.18 16.87 15.10
CA LEU A 5 -45.44 16.16 16.15
C LEU A 5 -43.97 16.12 15.74
N SER A 6 -43.27 17.00 16.44
CA SER A 6 -41.85 17.31 16.39
C SER A 6 -40.95 16.09 16.58
N HIS A 7 -39.84 16.10 15.84
CA HIS A 7 -38.65 15.32 16.15
C HIS A 7 -38.09 15.68 17.54
N PRO A 8 -37.57 14.70 18.30
CA PRO A 8 -36.43 14.92 19.17
C PRO A 8 -35.16 14.46 18.47
N LEU A 9 -34.21 15.38 18.39
CA LEU A 9 -32.78 15.13 18.19
C LEU A 9 -32.29 14.23 19.33
N GLU A 10 -31.98 12.97 19.04
CA GLU A 10 -31.11 12.19 19.92
C GLU A 10 -29.77 12.00 19.21
N GLY A 11 -28.88 12.94 19.51
CA GLY A 11 -27.50 12.91 19.11
C GLY A 11 -26.83 11.66 19.65
N ALA A 12 -26.65 10.66 18.80
CA ALA A 12 -25.43 9.88 18.87
C ALA A 12 -24.28 10.87 18.69
N PRO A 13 -23.21 10.81 19.51
CA PRO A 13 -22.01 11.48 19.11
C PRO A 13 -21.65 10.84 17.77
N VAL A 14 -21.82 11.57 16.67
CA VAL A 14 -20.82 11.54 15.62
C VAL A 14 -19.56 11.79 16.41
N ALA A 15 -18.90 10.68 16.77
CA ALA A 15 -17.57 10.68 17.32
C ALA A 15 -16.88 11.62 16.38
N ALA A 16 -16.59 12.82 16.89
CA ALA A 16 -15.99 13.86 16.11
C ALA A 16 -14.88 13.13 15.39
N ALA A 17 -14.89 13.19 14.05
CA ALA A 17 -13.67 13.02 13.32
C ALA A 17 -12.80 14.21 13.77
N GLY A 18 -12.35 14.14 15.02
CA GLY A 18 -11.22 14.88 15.52
C GLY A 18 -10.11 14.59 14.52
N PRO A 19 -9.27 15.59 14.23
CA PRO A 19 -8.32 15.54 13.15
C PRO A 19 -7.65 14.17 13.19
N ARG A 20 -7.97 13.31 12.21
CA ARG A 20 -7.30 12.02 12.08
C ARG A 20 -5.83 12.39 12.11
N ALA A 21 -5.12 11.92 13.12
CA ALA A 21 -3.69 12.18 13.23
C ALA A 21 -3.11 11.86 11.84
N PRO A 22 -2.28 12.74 11.26
CA PRO A 22 -1.76 12.51 9.92
C PRO A 22 -1.16 11.11 9.91
N GLU A 23 -1.78 10.22 9.13
CA GLU A 23 -1.24 8.88 8.90
C GLU A 23 0.21 9.07 8.47
N PRO A 24 1.16 8.33 9.05
CA PRO A 24 2.57 8.50 8.71
C PRO A 24 2.70 8.42 7.19
N GLU A 25 3.21 9.50 6.59
CA GLU A 25 3.37 9.61 5.14
C GLU A 25 4.29 8.46 4.71
N ARG A 26 3.70 7.44 4.08
CA ARG A 26 4.45 6.27 3.62
C ARG A 26 5.51 6.75 2.64
N THR A 27 6.75 6.39 2.91
CA THR A 27 7.87 6.80 2.08
C THR A 27 7.92 5.94 0.83
N ALA A 28 8.58 6.43 -0.22
CA ALA A 28 8.88 5.63 -1.40
C ALA A 28 9.67 4.34 -1.06
N VAL A 29 10.39 4.33 0.07
CA VAL A 29 11.09 3.14 0.57
C VAL A 29 10.09 2.12 1.12
N ASP A 30 9.07 2.55 1.86
CA ASP A 30 8.04 1.65 2.39
C ASP A 30 7.27 0.97 1.25
N HIS A 31 6.94 1.72 0.19
CA HIS A 31 6.33 1.17 -1.01
C HIS A 31 7.24 0.18 -1.76
N LEU A 32 8.56 0.42 -1.76
CA LEU A 32 9.51 -0.53 -2.34
C LEU A 32 9.55 -1.83 -1.53
N LEU A 33 9.59 -1.74 -0.20
CA LEU A 33 9.63 -2.92 0.67
C LEU A 33 8.37 -3.79 0.50
N ASP A 34 7.19 -3.17 0.44
CA ASP A 34 5.93 -3.89 0.16
C ASP A 34 5.98 -4.59 -1.21
N SER A 35 6.51 -3.92 -2.24
CA SER A 35 6.64 -4.48 -3.59
C SER A 35 7.63 -5.65 -3.66
N LEU A 36 8.71 -5.59 -2.86
CA LEU A 36 9.68 -6.68 -2.74
C LEU A 36 9.07 -7.90 -2.04
N ASP A 37 8.29 -7.70 -0.97
CA ASP A 37 7.62 -8.79 -0.28
C ASP A 37 6.60 -9.49 -1.19
N ASP A 38 5.83 -8.73 -1.97
CA ASP A 38 4.91 -9.28 -2.97
C ASP A 38 5.63 -10.09 -4.05
N LEU A 39 6.78 -9.59 -4.54
CA LEU A 39 7.61 -10.30 -5.51
C LEU A 39 8.13 -11.63 -4.95
N VAL A 40 8.66 -11.63 -3.73
CA VAL A 40 9.15 -12.85 -3.05
C VAL A 40 8.01 -13.85 -2.85
N ARG A 41 6.82 -13.38 -2.45
CA ARG A 41 5.65 -14.23 -2.26
C ARG A 41 5.22 -14.90 -3.56
N ARG A 42 5.13 -14.15 -4.66
CA ARG A 42 4.81 -14.69 -5.99
C ARG A 42 5.86 -15.70 -6.44
N HIS A 43 7.15 -15.40 -6.25
CA HIS A 43 8.22 -16.32 -6.61
C HIS A 43 8.15 -17.65 -5.85
N ARG A 44 7.93 -17.61 -4.54
CA ARG A 44 7.79 -18.83 -3.73
C ARG A 44 6.61 -19.68 -4.19
N ALA A 45 5.48 -19.05 -4.55
CA ALA A 45 4.34 -19.76 -5.11
C ALA A 45 4.68 -20.44 -6.45
N LEU A 46 5.41 -19.74 -7.33
CA LEU A 46 5.85 -20.29 -8.61
C LEU A 46 6.86 -21.43 -8.46
N ALA A 47 7.85 -21.28 -7.58
CA ALA A 47 8.87 -22.30 -7.31
C ALA A 47 8.26 -23.59 -6.71
N ALA A 48 7.15 -23.47 -5.98
CA ALA A 48 6.42 -24.62 -5.44
C ALA A 48 5.62 -25.40 -6.51
N HIS A 49 5.41 -24.82 -7.70
CA HIS A 49 4.54 -25.40 -8.73
C HIS A 49 5.30 -25.83 -9.98
N ASP A 50 6.44 -25.19 -10.27
CA ASP A 50 7.19 -25.46 -11.49
C ASP A 50 8.71 -25.49 -11.21
N GLY A 51 9.21 -26.69 -10.90
CA GLY A 51 10.64 -26.94 -10.71
C GLY A 51 11.45 -26.94 -12.02
N GLY A 52 10.79 -26.92 -13.19
CA GLY A 52 11.43 -26.99 -14.51
C GLY A 52 11.89 -25.63 -15.05
N CYS A 53 11.36 -24.52 -14.53
CA CYS A 53 11.56 -23.17 -15.06
C CYS A 53 12.37 -22.23 -14.14
N ALA A 54 13.17 -22.77 -13.22
CA ALA A 54 13.91 -21.98 -12.23
C ALA A 54 14.79 -20.85 -12.84
N GLY A 55 15.42 -21.09 -14.00
CA GLY A 55 16.22 -20.07 -14.70
C GLY A 55 15.38 -18.90 -15.21
N LEU A 56 14.27 -19.19 -15.89
CA LEU A 56 13.32 -18.18 -16.37
C LEU A 56 12.74 -17.36 -15.20
N HIS A 57 12.47 -18.02 -14.06
CA HIS A 57 11.95 -17.33 -12.88
C HIS A 57 12.99 -16.37 -12.29
N ALA A 58 14.26 -16.76 -12.27
CA ALA A 58 15.35 -15.89 -11.82
C ALA A 58 15.52 -14.66 -12.73
N GLU A 59 15.40 -14.84 -14.05
CA GLU A 59 15.46 -13.74 -15.02
C GLU A 59 14.29 -12.76 -14.85
N LEU A 60 13.07 -13.26 -14.65
CA LEU A 60 11.89 -12.42 -14.40
C LEU A 60 12.00 -11.63 -13.09
N ILE A 61 12.53 -12.26 -12.02
CA ILE A 61 12.79 -11.57 -10.75
C ILE A 61 13.84 -10.46 -10.94
N ALA A 62 14.93 -10.75 -11.65
CA ALA A 62 15.98 -9.77 -11.89
C ALA A 62 15.45 -8.56 -12.67
N ALA A 63 14.66 -8.79 -13.72
CA ALA A 63 14.05 -7.72 -14.50
C ALA A 63 13.08 -6.85 -13.68
N GLU A 64 12.24 -7.46 -12.84
CA GLU A 64 11.32 -6.75 -11.94
C GLU A 64 12.07 -5.92 -10.88
N LEU A 65 13.13 -6.49 -10.28
CA LEU A 65 13.98 -5.78 -9.32
C LEU A 65 14.67 -4.56 -9.96
N ASP A 66 15.25 -4.73 -11.15
CA ASP A 66 15.89 -3.65 -11.87
C ASP A 66 14.91 -2.52 -12.19
N GLN A 67 13.68 -2.86 -12.58
CA GLN A 67 12.61 -1.88 -12.81
C GLN A 67 12.25 -1.13 -11.52
N GLN A 68 12.05 -1.83 -10.40
CA GLN A 68 11.69 -1.21 -9.12
C GLN A 68 12.81 -0.29 -8.62
N ILE A 69 14.08 -0.68 -8.76
CA ILE A 69 15.24 0.16 -8.43
C ILE A 69 15.33 1.38 -9.36
N ALA A 70 15.07 1.20 -10.66
CA ALA A 70 15.05 2.31 -11.61
C ALA A 70 13.97 3.33 -11.25
N VAL A 71 12.76 2.88 -10.87
CA VAL A 71 11.68 3.75 -10.38
C VAL A 71 12.09 4.45 -9.08
N LEU A 72 12.68 3.76 -8.12
CA LEU A 72 13.13 4.40 -6.87
C LEU A 72 14.13 5.53 -7.14
N ARG A 73 15.02 5.36 -8.12
CA ARG A 73 16.04 6.37 -8.49
C ARG A 73 15.43 7.63 -9.11
N THR A 74 14.22 7.56 -9.66
CA THR A 74 13.54 8.74 -10.22
C THR A 74 12.74 9.51 -9.17
N VAL A 75 12.53 8.94 -7.97
CA VAL A 75 11.85 9.62 -6.87
C VAL A 75 12.76 10.74 -6.32
N PRO A 76 12.31 12.01 -6.32
CA PRO A 76 13.06 13.11 -5.72
C PRO A 76 13.28 12.85 -4.23
N ARG A 77 14.53 12.86 -3.78
CA ARG A 77 14.82 12.88 -2.34
C ARG A 77 14.39 14.25 -1.82
N GLN A 78 13.41 14.28 -0.92
CA GLN A 78 13.06 15.52 -0.24
C GLN A 78 14.31 16.04 0.50
N PRO A 79 14.72 17.30 0.27
CA PRO A 79 15.79 17.90 1.04
C PRO A 79 15.33 17.98 2.50
N ARG A 80 16.13 17.43 3.42
CA ARG A 80 15.94 17.65 4.85
C ARG A 80 16.22 19.14 5.13
N SER A 81 15.17 19.92 5.41
CA SER A 81 15.27 21.31 5.89
C SER A 81 15.46 21.35 7.40
#